data_AF-A0ABD3W1F7-F1
#
_entry.id   AF-A0ABD3W1F7-F1
#
_cell.length_a   1.000
_cell.length_b   1.000
_cell.length_c   1.000
_cell.angle_alpha   90.00
_cell.angle_beta   90.00
_cell.angle_gamma   90.00
#
_symmetry.space_group_name_H-M   'P 1'
#
loop_
_entity.id
_entity.type
_entity.pdbx_description
1 polymer ?
#
loop_
_entity_poly.entity_id
_entity_poly.type
_entity_poly.pdbx_seq_one_letter_code
_entity_poly.pdbx_strand_id
1 'polypeptide(L)'
;MIGLKAKEIDKLSKGDKKRLEALIGGGRKTFHLLYNAERDGCNAAVFHSKCNNQGPTLTVLYNGYKTIFGGYTAMSWQNGANYVHDSAAFLFQLCYNGVMNPKKFNIQLPANAIYNHSSYGPTFGSGHDLYTFNGTIARDGQAFKLNGGMTVNTAYDMQGVDFNTFANSSLEVIDIEVYSVLDDTSPDLSHAELFEKPWRTTIGWSEEVMHNLKGEIEHYMPIRDVVGPEVRFPSVNILFIGPVGAGKSSFFNTVNSVFRGKVFNQARSGRALNSLTTKFSKYPVISSITRQPLNFRLCDTRGLESGNLMTKENLRILLEGHLPDKFPLDPSGSISSDTPGFIKYPNLHDQIHCVAFFIDATLVDAMSDLIPEVLNNLRDLQKVMNTMEIPQLVLLTKVDSVCKHVKESVSSIFSSPMVEHCVNKVAENLGLPRHSVLPMKNLENEGKLDTNIAILTLLSLRTLLENADAFLFNKLDEIEEKYSKVQKSG
;
A
#
# COMPACT_ATOMS: atom_id res chain seq x y z
N MET A 1 -2.13 -25.39 -19.91
CA MET A 1 -3.15 -25.31 -18.86
C MET A 1 -2.54 -24.52 -17.72
N ILE A 2 -2.76 -23.20 -17.69
CA ILE A 2 -2.07 -22.30 -16.75
C ILE A 2 -2.95 -22.24 -15.50
N GLY A 3 -2.45 -22.82 -14.40
CA GLY A 3 -3.12 -22.82 -13.11
C GLY A 3 -3.36 -21.40 -12.62
N LEU A 4 -4.63 -21.02 -12.52
CA LEU A 4 -5.09 -19.84 -11.81
C LEU A 4 -4.70 -20.00 -10.34
N LYS A 5 -3.60 -19.37 -9.90
CA LYS A 5 -3.32 -19.25 -8.46
C LYS A 5 -4.36 -18.29 -7.86
N ALA A 6 -5.08 -18.79 -6.87
CA ALA A 6 -6.09 -18.06 -6.11
C ALA A 6 -5.48 -16.80 -5.48
N LYS A 7 -6.28 -15.74 -5.48
CA LYS A 7 -5.96 -14.40 -4.97
C LYS A 7 -5.79 -14.45 -3.45
N GLU A 8 -4.93 -13.60 -2.88
CA GLU A 8 -5.00 -13.21 -1.46
C GLU A 8 -6.39 -12.63 -1.21
N ILE A 9 -7.24 -13.46 -0.63
CA ILE A 9 -8.50 -13.05 -0.06
C ILE A 9 -8.23 -13.17 1.43
N ASP A 10 -7.96 -12.04 2.09
CA ASP A 10 -8.15 -11.94 3.53
C ASP A 10 -9.54 -12.52 3.83
N LYS A 11 -9.57 -13.73 4.41
CA LYS A 11 -10.82 -14.49 4.48
C LYS A 11 -11.72 -13.97 5.58
N LEU A 12 -11.17 -13.20 6.54
CA LEU A 12 -11.96 -12.45 7.51
C LEU A 12 -12.69 -11.28 6.85
N SER A 13 -14.02 -11.30 6.87
CA SER A 13 -14.82 -10.14 6.52
C SER A 13 -14.66 -9.01 7.55
N LYS A 14 -15.09 -7.79 7.20
CA LYS A 14 -15.18 -6.68 8.18
C LYS A 14 -16.03 -7.05 9.40
N GLY A 15 -17.07 -7.86 9.21
CA GLY A 15 -17.92 -8.34 10.30
C GLY A 15 -17.22 -9.32 11.22
N ASP A 16 -16.35 -10.17 10.67
CA ASP A 16 -15.55 -11.13 11.44
C ASP A 16 -14.51 -10.40 12.29
N LYS A 17 -13.79 -9.45 11.68
CA LYS A 17 -12.81 -8.60 12.39
C LYS A 17 -13.45 -7.85 13.57
N LYS A 18 -14.65 -7.27 13.38
CA LYS A 18 -15.38 -6.60 14.46
C LYS A 18 -15.79 -7.54 15.61
N ARG A 19 -16.08 -8.81 15.32
CA ARG A 19 -16.36 -9.82 16.36
C ARG A 19 -15.10 -10.22 17.10
N LEU A 20 -14.00 -10.41 16.37
CA LEU A 20 -12.70 -10.71 16.95
C LEU A 20 -12.18 -9.56 17.82
N GLU A 21 -12.35 -8.31 17.39
CA GLU A 21 -12.13 -7.10 18.21
C GLU A 21 -12.87 -7.18 19.55
N ALA A 22 -14.15 -7.54 19.52
CA ALA A 22 -14.95 -7.68 20.74
C ALA A 22 -14.44 -8.82 21.65
N LEU A 23 -13.93 -9.91 21.08
CA LEU A 23 -13.33 -11.01 21.86
C LEU A 23 -11.99 -10.60 22.49
N ILE A 24 -11.16 -9.87 21.77
CA ILE A 24 -9.86 -9.37 22.27
C ILE A 24 -10.10 -8.35 23.40
N GLY A 25 -11.05 -7.43 23.20
CA GLY A 25 -11.35 -6.34 24.12
C GLY A 25 -10.34 -5.19 24.03
N GLY A 26 -10.62 -4.07 24.70
CA GLY A 26 -9.71 -2.92 24.78
C GLY A 26 -9.70 -1.98 23.56
N GLY A 27 -10.88 -1.51 23.14
CA GLY A 27 -10.99 -0.53 22.05
C GLY A 27 -10.92 -1.14 20.65
N ARG A 28 -10.86 -0.27 19.62
CA ARG A 28 -10.78 -0.68 18.22
C ARG A 28 -9.43 -1.34 17.94
N LYS A 29 -9.41 -2.35 17.07
CA LYS A 29 -8.19 -3.05 16.67
C LYS A 29 -8.00 -3.00 15.16
N THR A 30 -6.75 -3.03 14.72
CA THR A 30 -6.40 -3.25 13.32
C THR A 30 -5.74 -4.61 13.15
N PHE A 31 -6.18 -5.37 12.13
CA PHE A 31 -5.64 -6.70 11.80
C PHE A 31 -4.87 -6.66 10.49
N HIS A 32 -3.57 -7.00 10.53
CA HIS A 32 -2.74 -7.10 9.33
C HIS A 32 -2.31 -8.54 9.11
N LEU A 33 -2.61 -9.09 7.92
CA LEU A 33 -2.27 -10.47 7.58
C LEU A 33 -0.75 -10.64 7.43
N LEU A 34 -0.14 -11.37 8.36
CA LEU A 34 1.28 -11.70 8.35
C LEU A 34 1.54 -12.95 7.51
N TYR A 35 0.83 -14.03 7.81
CA TYR A 35 1.05 -15.35 7.21
C TYR A 35 -0.27 -15.93 6.71
N ASN A 36 -0.23 -16.58 5.55
CA ASN A 36 -1.36 -17.28 4.94
C ASN A 36 -0.84 -18.58 4.31
N ALA A 37 -1.32 -19.75 4.73
CA ALA A 37 -0.78 -21.04 4.28
C ALA A 37 -1.02 -21.33 2.79
N GLU A 38 -2.14 -20.86 2.23
CA GLU A 38 -2.43 -20.94 0.79
C GLU A 38 -1.42 -20.15 -0.07
N ARG A 39 -0.97 -18.99 0.43
CA ARG A 39 0.03 -18.11 -0.22
C ARG A 39 1.47 -18.55 0.05
N ASP A 40 1.79 -18.82 1.31
CA ASP A 40 3.15 -18.96 1.83
C ASP A 40 3.61 -20.42 1.92
N GLY A 41 2.69 -21.36 1.70
CA GLY A 41 2.88 -22.77 2.01
C GLY A 41 2.74 -23.03 3.51
N CYS A 42 2.13 -24.16 3.86
CA CYS A 42 2.01 -24.63 5.24
C CYS A 42 3.39 -25.08 5.76
N ASN A 43 4.23 -24.13 6.19
CA ASN A 43 5.65 -24.30 6.48
C ASN A 43 6.06 -23.47 7.71
N ALA A 44 6.67 -24.13 8.69
CA ALA A 44 6.97 -23.54 9.99
C ALA A 44 8.08 -22.48 9.92
N ALA A 45 9.10 -22.70 9.09
CA ALA A 45 10.18 -21.74 8.91
C ALA A 45 9.67 -20.43 8.27
N VAL A 46 8.72 -20.53 7.32
CA VAL A 46 8.07 -19.36 6.71
C VAL A 46 7.12 -18.68 7.69
N PHE A 47 6.40 -19.43 8.52
CA PHE A 47 5.62 -18.85 9.62
C PHE A 47 6.51 -18.02 10.55
N HIS A 48 7.61 -18.59 11.04
CA HIS A 48 8.51 -17.91 11.96
C HIS A 48 9.24 -16.72 11.34
N SER A 49 9.59 -16.76 10.05
CA SER A 49 10.20 -15.61 9.39
C SER A 49 9.24 -14.41 9.27
N LYS A 50 7.93 -14.66 9.26
CA LYS A 50 6.88 -13.62 9.13
C LYS A 50 6.25 -13.19 10.46
N CYS A 51 6.12 -14.11 11.42
CA CYS A 51 5.31 -13.89 12.62
C CYS A 51 6.13 -13.67 13.90
N ASN A 52 7.43 -13.97 13.89
CA ASN A 52 8.27 -13.72 15.05
C ASN A 52 8.41 -12.21 15.32
N ASN A 53 8.44 -11.87 16.62
CA ASN A 53 8.62 -10.49 17.10
C ASN A 53 7.57 -9.48 16.59
N GLN A 54 6.40 -9.93 16.16
CA GLN A 54 5.32 -9.07 15.65
C GLN A 54 4.36 -8.56 16.75
N GLY A 55 4.62 -8.86 18.03
CA GLY A 55 3.73 -8.52 19.13
C GLY A 55 2.47 -9.38 19.17
N PRO A 56 1.32 -8.83 19.60
CA PRO A 56 0.06 -9.55 19.65
C PRO A 56 -0.34 -10.11 18.28
N THR A 57 -0.76 -11.38 18.25
CA THR A 57 -1.20 -12.04 17.02
C THR A 57 -2.48 -12.84 17.19
N LEU A 58 -3.23 -12.95 16.10
CA LEU A 58 -4.42 -13.76 15.98
C LEU A 58 -4.17 -14.85 14.92
N THR A 59 -4.19 -16.11 15.32
CA THR A 59 -4.15 -17.27 14.43
C THR A 59 -5.58 -17.73 14.14
N VAL A 60 -5.92 -17.88 12.86
CA VAL A 60 -7.24 -18.30 12.37
C VAL A 60 -7.10 -19.51 11.45
N LEU A 61 -7.88 -20.54 11.72
CA LEU A 61 -7.95 -21.76 10.93
C LEU A 61 -9.32 -21.86 10.29
N TYR A 62 -9.34 -22.27 9.02
CA TYR A 62 -10.54 -22.47 8.23
C TYR A 62 -10.60 -23.93 7.81
N ASN A 63 -11.67 -24.66 8.12
CA ASN A 63 -11.84 -26.03 7.65
C ASN A 63 -12.92 -26.17 6.56
N GLY A 64 -12.94 -27.33 5.90
CA GLY A 64 -13.91 -27.63 4.83
C GLY A 64 -15.38 -27.64 5.28
N TYR A 65 -15.62 -27.70 6.59
CA TYR A 65 -16.97 -27.70 7.18
C TYR A 65 -17.46 -26.30 7.54
N LYS A 66 -16.88 -25.23 6.96
CA LYS A 66 -17.24 -23.84 7.25
C LYS A 66 -17.13 -23.50 8.75
N THR A 67 -16.14 -24.10 9.43
CA THR A 67 -15.80 -23.78 10.82
C THR A 67 -14.59 -22.87 10.82
N ILE A 68 -14.66 -21.80 11.63
CA ILE A 68 -13.58 -20.81 11.80
C ILE A 68 -13.23 -20.79 13.28
N PHE A 69 -11.99 -21.12 13.60
CA PHE A 69 -11.50 -21.26 14.97
C PHE A 69 -10.03 -20.91 15.05
N GLY A 70 -9.48 -20.75 16.26
CA GLY A 70 -8.06 -20.44 16.41
C GLY A 70 -7.70 -19.92 17.79
N GLY A 71 -6.63 -19.14 17.85
CA GLY A 71 -6.08 -18.61 19.10
C GLY A 71 -5.53 -17.20 18.96
N TYR A 72 -5.62 -16.44 20.05
CA TYR A 72 -5.02 -15.13 20.22
C TYR A 72 -3.93 -15.21 21.29
N THR A 73 -2.83 -14.48 21.07
CA THR A 73 -1.83 -14.19 22.10
C THR A 73 -1.46 -12.71 22.04
N ALA A 74 -1.25 -12.10 23.20
CA ALA A 74 -0.68 -10.76 23.34
C ALA A 74 0.87 -10.76 23.26
N MET A 75 1.48 -11.94 23.20
CA MET A 75 2.94 -12.12 23.20
C MET A 75 3.46 -12.41 21.78
N SER A 76 4.71 -12.01 21.55
CA SER A 76 5.43 -12.32 20.30
C SER A 76 5.79 -13.81 20.20
N TRP A 77 5.64 -14.36 19.00
CA TRP A 77 6.27 -15.63 18.63
C TRP A 77 7.80 -15.50 18.59
N GLN A 78 8.50 -16.57 18.96
CA GLN A 78 9.97 -16.65 19.03
C GLN A 78 10.47 -18.07 18.69
N ASN A 79 11.79 -18.25 18.68
CA ASN A 79 12.46 -19.52 18.36
C ASN A 79 13.17 -20.14 19.59
N GLY A 80 12.54 -20.14 20.76
CA GLY A 80 13.20 -20.48 22.03
C GLY A 80 13.08 -21.92 22.53
N ALA A 81 12.31 -22.77 21.85
CA ALA A 81 11.90 -24.11 22.30
C ALA A 81 11.31 -24.11 23.73
N ASN A 82 10.43 -23.14 24.01
CA ASN A 82 9.92 -22.90 25.36
C ASN A 82 8.46 -22.47 25.37
N TYR A 83 7.82 -22.61 26.52
CA TYR A 83 6.53 -21.97 26.78
C TYR A 83 6.70 -20.49 27.08
N VAL A 84 5.71 -19.69 26.67
CA VAL A 84 5.64 -18.26 26.98
C VAL A 84 4.43 -17.97 27.85
N HIS A 85 4.68 -17.14 28.86
CA HIS A 85 3.64 -16.65 29.74
C HIS A 85 2.77 -15.59 29.05
N ASP A 86 1.46 -15.82 28.99
CA ASP A 86 0.48 -14.83 28.51
C ASP A 86 -0.86 -14.99 29.26
N SER A 87 -1.26 -13.99 30.03
CA SER A 87 -2.54 -13.97 30.75
C SER A 87 -3.71 -13.45 29.91
N ALA A 88 -3.43 -12.86 28.75
CA ALA A 88 -4.45 -12.36 27.82
C ALA A 88 -4.75 -13.37 26.70
N ALA A 89 -3.99 -14.46 26.60
CA ALA A 89 -4.21 -15.50 25.61
C ALA A 89 -5.59 -16.14 25.73
N PHE A 90 -6.17 -16.50 24.59
CA PHE A 90 -7.42 -17.26 24.53
C PHE A 90 -7.53 -18.06 23.24
N LEU A 91 -8.27 -19.16 23.28
CA LEU A 91 -8.77 -19.82 22.08
C LEU A 91 -10.16 -19.29 21.72
N PHE A 92 -10.54 -19.35 20.45
CA PHE A 92 -11.85 -18.93 20.01
C PHE A 92 -12.43 -19.84 18.93
N GLN A 93 -13.76 -19.88 18.88
CA GLN A 93 -14.53 -20.39 17.75
C GLN A 93 -15.43 -19.26 17.27
N LEU A 94 -15.24 -18.81 16.02
CA LEU A 94 -16.00 -17.71 15.44
C LEU A 94 -17.26 -18.20 14.72
N CYS A 95 -17.15 -19.35 14.07
CA CYS A 95 -18.19 -19.95 13.24
C CYS A 95 -18.14 -21.48 13.34
N TYR A 96 -19.30 -22.14 13.39
CA TYR A 96 -19.43 -23.61 13.39
C TYR A 96 -20.48 -24.04 12.35
N ASN A 97 -20.12 -24.90 11.41
CA ASN A 97 -21.00 -25.31 10.30
C ASN A 97 -21.61 -24.14 9.51
N GLY A 98 -20.88 -23.04 9.35
CA GLY A 98 -21.37 -21.83 8.69
C GLY A 98 -22.29 -20.95 9.56
N VAL A 99 -22.56 -21.34 10.81
CA VAL A 99 -23.34 -20.55 11.76
C VAL A 99 -22.39 -19.71 12.61
N MET A 100 -22.54 -18.40 12.51
CA MET A 100 -21.77 -17.43 13.30
C MET A 100 -22.22 -17.46 14.76
N ASN A 101 -21.36 -17.91 15.66
CA ASN A 101 -21.60 -17.90 17.10
C ASN A 101 -20.25 -17.77 17.84
N PRO A 102 -19.72 -16.55 17.98
CA PRO A 102 -18.41 -16.32 18.57
C PRO A 102 -18.33 -16.80 20.02
N LYS A 103 -17.34 -17.66 20.32
CA LYS A 103 -17.01 -18.15 21.66
C LYS A 103 -15.56 -17.87 21.98
N LYS A 104 -15.28 -17.55 23.26
CA LYS A 104 -13.95 -17.28 23.80
C LYS A 104 -13.66 -18.24 24.95
N PHE A 105 -12.48 -18.85 24.91
CA PHE A 105 -11.98 -19.82 25.88
C PHE A 105 -10.69 -19.27 26.49
N ASN A 106 -10.78 -18.76 27.71
CA ASN A 106 -9.67 -18.04 28.35
C ASN A 106 -8.56 -19.00 28.78
N ILE A 107 -7.34 -18.50 28.80
CA ILE A 107 -6.21 -19.19 29.41
C ILE A 107 -6.45 -19.41 30.92
N GLN A 108 -6.20 -20.62 31.42
CA GLN A 108 -6.22 -20.96 32.85
C GLN A 108 -4.81 -21.24 33.41
N LEU A 109 -3.85 -21.59 32.53
CA LEU A 109 -2.43 -21.74 32.87
C LEU A 109 -1.56 -20.73 32.08
N PRO A 110 -1.52 -19.45 32.49
CA PRO A 110 -0.83 -18.39 31.76
C PRO A 110 0.62 -18.69 31.40
N ALA A 111 1.37 -19.36 32.29
CA ALA A 111 2.78 -19.72 32.08
C ALA A 111 3.02 -20.62 30.85
N ASN A 112 1.97 -21.25 30.33
CA ASN A 112 2.02 -22.21 29.24
C ASN A 112 1.12 -21.81 28.05
N ALA A 113 0.88 -20.51 27.87
CA ALA A 113 -0.10 -20.03 26.91
C ALA A 113 0.24 -20.37 25.46
N ILE A 114 1.47 -20.15 25.03
CA ILE A 114 1.97 -20.54 23.70
C ILE A 114 3.28 -21.30 23.81
N TYR A 115 3.59 -22.11 22.80
CA TYR A 115 4.85 -22.85 22.70
C TYR A 115 5.66 -22.42 21.47
N ASN A 116 6.85 -21.88 21.71
CA ASN A 116 7.72 -21.31 20.71
C ASN A 116 8.79 -22.31 20.28
N HIS A 117 8.55 -23.11 19.24
CA HIS A 117 9.55 -24.04 18.71
C HIS A 117 9.73 -23.79 17.21
N SER A 118 10.96 -23.59 16.74
CA SER A 118 11.25 -23.12 15.37
C SER A 118 10.77 -24.04 14.24
N SER A 119 10.55 -25.32 14.54
CA SER A 119 9.98 -26.28 13.59
C SER A 119 8.45 -26.34 13.62
N TYR A 120 7.78 -25.67 14.57
CA TYR A 120 6.33 -25.76 14.74
C TYR A 120 5.66 -24.55 14.10
N GLY A 121 4.43 -24.72 13.64
CA GLY A 121 3.52 -23.61 13.38
C GLY A 121 2.97 -23.03 14.68
N PRO A 122 1.96 -22.13 14.60
CA PRO A 122 1.28 -21.60 15.77
C PRO A 122 0.85 -22.72 16.73
N THR A 123 1.24 -22.61 17.99
CA THR A 123 0.97 -23.63 19.01
C THR A 123 0.55 -22.98 20.32
N PHE A 124 -0.62 -23.37 20.82
CA PHE A 124 -1.23 -22.84 22.03
C PHE A 124 -1.38 -23.97 23.08
N GLY A 125 -0.94 -23.69 24.30
CA GLY A 125 -1.16 -24.53 25.48
C GLY A 125 -0.12 -25.62 25.72
N SER A 126 0.10 -25.98 26.99
CA SER A 126 1.01 -27.07 27.42
C SER A 126 0.56 -28.47 27.05
N GLY A 127 -0.72 -28.69 26.80
CA GLY A 127 -1.26 -29.96 26.33
C GLY A 127 -1.30 -30.09 24.81
N HIS A 128 -0.78 -29.09 24.08
CA HIS A 128 -1.12 -28.89 22.68
C HIS A 128 -2.64 -28.72 22.52
N ASP A 129 -3.25 -27.83 23.33
CA ASP A 129 -4.67 -27.48 23.26
C ASP A 129 -5.06 -27.11 21.83
N LEU A 130 -4.17 -26.37 21.13
CA LEU A 130 -4.15 -26.24 19.68
C LEU A 130 -2.71 -26.30 19.18
N TYR A 131 -2.29 -27.46 18.66
CA TYR A 131 -1.04 -27.63 17.92
C TYR A 131 -1.36 -27.80 16.45
N THR A 132 -0.94 -26.83 15.64
CA THR A 132 -1.28 -26.80 14.22
C THR A 132 -0.45 -27.80 13.43
N PHE A 133 0.82 -27.53 13.16
CA PHE A 133 1.68 -28.41 12.37
C PHE A 133 3.16 -28.28 12.74
N ASN A 134 3.98 -29.20 12.28
CA ASN A 134 5.45 -29.15 12.33
C ASN A 134 6.04 -29.42 10.95
N GLY A 135 7.11 -28.68 10.62
CA GLY A 135 7.85 -28.80 9.39
C GLY A 135 7.09 -28.19 8.22
N THR A 136 6.94 -28.96 7.15
CA THR A 136 6.20 -28.55 5.95
C THR A 136 5.08 -29.54 5.66
N ILE A 137 3.86 -29.04 5.48
CA ILE A 137 2.69 -29.82 5.08
C ILE A 137 2.43 -29.58 3.60
N ALA A 138 2.41 -30.65 2.81
CA ALA A 138 1.98 -30.59 1.43
C ALA A 138 0.44 -30.42 1.37
N ARG A 139 -0.02 -29.60 0.43
CA ARG A 139 -1.47 -29.47 0.16
C ARG A 139 -1.97 -30.76 -0.48
N ASP A 140 -3.07 -31.30 0.04
CA ASP A 140 -3.77 -32.46 -0.51
C ASP A 140 -5.15 -32.01 -1.01
N GLY A 141 -5.35 -32.02 -2.32
CA GLY A 141 -6.53 -31.42 -2.96
C GLY A 141 -6.67 -29.94 -2.62
N GLN A 142 -7.76 -29.57 -1.92
CA GLN A 142 -8.04 -28.19 -1.53
C GLN A 142 -7.57 -27.83 -0.11
N ALA A 143 -7.05 -28.81 0.65
CA ALA A 143 -6.79 -28.65 2.08
C ALA A 143 -5.34 -29.02 2.47
N PHE A 144 -4.98 -28.65 3.69
CA PHE A 144 -3.77 -29.04 4.40
C PHE A 144 -4.18 -29.97 5.52
N LYS A 145 -3.70 -31.22 5.48
CA LYS A 145 -3.86 -32.18 6.55
C LYS A 145 -2.80 -31.92 7.60
N LEU A 146 -3.13 -31.11 8.58
CA LEU A 146 -2.16 -30.72 9.59
C LEU A 146 -1.73 -31.95 10.42
N ASN A 147 -0.43 -32.06 10.72
CA ASN A 147 0.16 -33.17 11.46
C ASN A 147 0.29 -32.88 12.97
N GLY A 148 -0.34 -31.81 13.45
CA GLY A 148 -0.44 -31.50 14.86
C GLY A 148 -1.57 -32.24 15.56
N GLY A 149 -2.07 -31.68 16.66
CA GLY A 149 -3.09 -32.30 17.49
C GLY A 149 -3.80 -31.30 18.39
N MET A 150 -4.89 -31.75 19.01
CA MET A 150 -5.67 -30.95 19.95
C MET A 150 -6.00 -31.78 21.18
N THR A 151 -5.33 -31.50 22.29
CA THR A 151 -5.75 -31.98 23.63
C THR A 151 -6.32 -30.81 24.40
N VAL A 152 -7.59 -30.54 24.14
CA VAL A 152 -8.30 -29.39 24.69
C VAL A 152 -8.45 -29.50 26.21
N ASN A 153 -8.66 -28.36 26.87
CA ASN A 153 -8.90 -28.23 28.31
C ASN A 153 -7.67 -28.51 29.19
N THR A 154 -6.46 -28.30 28.66
CA THR A 154 -5.22 -28.42 29.43
C THR A 154 -4.78 -27.05 29.93
N ALA A 155 -4.38 -26.15 29.03
CA ALA A 155 -3.94 -24.80 29.38
C ALA A 155 -5.05 -23.75 29.26
N TYR A 156 -6.08 -24.02 28.46
CA TYR A 156 -7.24 -23.15 28.26
C TYR A 156 -8.50 -23.76 28.88
N ASP A 157 -9.35 -22.94 29.50
CA ASP A 157 -10.66 -23.39 29.98
C ASP A 157 -11.62 -23.48 28.79
N MET A 158 -11.87 -24.71 28.36
CA MET A 158 -12.70 -25.02 27.20
C MET A 158 -14.17 -25.17 27.56
N GLN A 159 -14.56 -24.98 28.83
CA GLN A 159 -15.96 -24.95 29.27
C GLN A 159 -16.76 -26.20 28.85
N GLY A 160 -16.11 -27.36 28.85
CA GLY A 160 -16.69 -28.63 28.42
C GLY A 160 -16.77 -28.85 26.90
N VAL A 161 -16.28 -27.91 26.09
CA VAL A 161 -16.14 -28.06 24.63
C VAL A 161 -14.95 -28.98 24.34
N ASP A 162 -15.19 -29.97 23.48
CA ASP A 162 -14.19 -30.95 23.04
C ASP A 162 -13.66 -30.63 21.63
N PHE A 163 -12.72 -31.42 21.13
CA PHE A 163 -12.22 -31.31 19.75
C PHE A 163 -13.34 -31.42 18.70
N ASN A 164 -14.33 -32.28 18.94
CA ASN A 164 -15.43 -32.52 18.01
C ASN A 164 -16.29 -31.27 17.81
N THR A 165 -16.53 -30.54 18.89
CA THR A 165 -17.35 -29.33 18.87
C THR A 165 -16.55 -28.07 18.59
N PHE A 166 -15.26 -28.01 18.95
CA PHE A 166 -14.40 -26.85 18.71
C PHE A 166 -13.91 -26.75 17.25
N ALA A 167 -13.33 -27.82 16.73
CA ALA A 167 -12.71 -27.87 15.40
C ALA A 167 -13.53 -28.69 14.39
N ASN A 168 -14.76 -29.08 14.76
CA ASN A 168 -15.62 -29.95 13.95
C ASN A 168 -14.94 -31.28 13.59
N SER A 169 -14.27 -31.87 14.58
CA SER A 169 -13.51 -33.12 14.47
C SER A 169 -12.42 -33.10 13.38
N SER A 170 -11.95 -31.92 12.95
CA SER A 170 -11.03 -31.84 11.81
C SER A 170 -9.97 -30.75 11.93
N LEU A 171 -8.71 -31.18 11.83
CA LEU A 171 -7.55 -30.33 11.52
C LEU A 171 -7.17 -30.39 10.02
N GLU A 172 -8.06 -30.88 9.16
CA GLU A 172 -7.93 -30.70 7.72
C GLU A 172 -8.45 -29.30 7.36
N VAL A 173 -7.52 -28.38 7.16
CA VAL A 173 -7.82 -26.95 6.98
C VAL A 173 -7.66 -26.53 5.54
N ILE A 174 -8.56 -25.70 5.03
CA ILE A 174 -8.41 -25.08 3.71
C ILE A 174 -7.36 -23.96 3.74
N ASP A 175 -7.14 -23.34 4.90
CA ASP A 175 -6.11 -22.31 5.10
C ASP A 175 -5.83 -22.05 6.59
N ILE A 176 -4.68 -21.43 6.85
CA ILE A 176 -4.29 -20.86 8.14
C ILE A 176 -3.87 -19.42 7.89
N GLU A 177 -4.50 -18.47 8.57
CA GLU A 177 -4.15 -17.06 8.53
C GLU A 177 -3.65 -16.59 9.89
N VAL A 178 -2.54 -15.85 9.93
CA VAL A 178 -2.03 -15.22 11.15
C VAL A 178 -1.99 -13.73 10.93
N TYR A 179 -2.63 -12.98 11.81
CA TYR A 179 -2.70 -11.52 11.77
C TYR A 179 -1.92 -10.92 12.93
N SER A 180 -1.19 -9.83 12.71
CA SER A 180 -0.83 -8.95 13.82
C SER A 180 -2.05 -8.16 14.26
N VAL A 181 -2.15 -7.91 15.56
CA VAL A 181 -3.24 -7.17 16.19
C VAL A 181 -2.66 -5.93 16.85
N LEU A 182 -3.12 -4.76 16.41
CA LEU A 182 -2.74 -3.47 16.99
C LEU A 182 -3.94 -2.76 17.60
N ASP A 183 -3.69 -2.03 18.68
CA ASP A 183 -4.64 -1.07 19.22
C ASP A 183 -4.75 0.10 18.25
N ASP A 184 -5.97 0.35 17.77
CA ASP A 184 -6.25 1.53 16.98
C ASP A 184 -6.50 2.70 17.92
N THR A 185 -5.42 3.43 18.21
CA THR A 185 -5.42 4.65 19.03
C THR A 185 -5.83 5.89 18.23
N SER A 186 -6.15 5.74 16.94
CA SER A 186 -6.63 6.85 16.14
C SER A 186 -7.94 7.40 16.73
N PRO A 187 -8.17 8.72 16.67
CA PRO A 187 -9.45 9.30 17.04
C PRO A 187 -10.57 8.67 16.19
N ASP A 188 -11.73 8.38 16.80
CA ASP A 188 -12.87 7.86 16.05
C ASP A 188 -13.54 8.97 15.23
N LEU A 189 -12.96 9.23 14.06
CA LEU A 189 -13.45 10.23 13.10
C LEU A 189 -14.44 9.64 12.09
N SER A 190 -14.86 8.37 12.25
CA SER A 190 -15.78 7.72 11.31
C SER A 190 -17.18 8.39 11.28
N HIS A 191 -17.54 9.03 12.39
CA HIS A 191 -18.78 9.78 12.58
C HIS A 191 -18.58 11.30 12.71
N ALA A 192 -17.35 11.80 12.54
CA ALA A 192 -17.08 13.23 12.65
C ALA A 192 -17.86 14.03 11.59
N GLU A 193 -18.42 15.16 12.03
CA GLU A 193 -19.07 16.12 11.14
C GLU A 193 -18.02 16.85 10.28
N LEU A 194 -18.43 17.32 9.11
CA LEU A 194 -17.57 18.13 8.25
C LEU A 194 -17.30 19.48 8.93
N PHE A 195 -16.08 20.00 8.80
CA PHE A 195 -15.80 21.35 9.24
C PHE A 195 -16.58 22.37 8.41
N GLU A 196 -17.12 23.38 9.09
CA GLU A 196 -17.77 24.52 8.44
C GLU A 196 -16.81 25.28 7.49
N LYS A 197 -15.56 25.42 7.91
CA LYS A 197 -14.48 26.00 7.10
C LYS A 197 -13.53 24.90 6.64
N PRO A 198 -13.25 24.78 5.34
CA PRO A 198 -12.33 23.76 4.85
C PRO A 198 -10.91 24.03 5.38
N TRP A 199 -10.20 22.97 5.77
CA TRP A 199 -8.81 23.02 6.25
C TRP A 199 -7.80 23.23 5.12
N ARG A 200 -8.24 23.17 3.86
CA ARG A 200 -7.49 23.60 2.68
C ARG A 200 -8.44 24.27 1.69
N THR A 201 -8.07 25.44 1.21
CA THR A 201 -8.87 26.19 0.23
C THR A 201 -8.88 25.51 -1.13
N THR A 202 -10.04 25.52 -1.80
CA THR A 202 -10.15 25.13 -3.22
C THR A 202 -10.70 26.29 -4.03
N ILE A 203 -10.42 26.25 -5.33
CA ILE A 203 -10.95 27.21 -6.32
C ILE A 203 -12.41 26.92 -6.71
N GLY A 204 -13.06 25.93 -6.09
CA GLY A 204 -14.43 25.52 -6.36
C GLY A 204 -14.58 24.13 -6.99
N TRP A 205 -15.83 23.71 -7.16
CA TRP A 205 -16.23 22.38 -7.64
C TRP A 205 -17.25 22.48 -8.78
N SER A 206 -16.87 23.13 -9.89
CA SER A 206 -17.74 23.35 -11.05
C SER A 206 -17.11 22.86 -12.36
N GLU A 207 -17.93 22.63 -13.39
CA GLU A 207 -17.43 22.29 -14.73
C GLU A 207 -16.53 23.39 -15.31
N GLU A 208 -16.86 24.66 -15.06
CA GLU A 208 -16.02 25.79 -15.47
C GLU A 208 -14.62 25.72 -14.85
N VAL A 209 -14.54 25.47 -13.53
CA VAL A 209 -13.26 25.29 -12.83
C VAL A 209 -12.48 24.12 -13.44
N MET A 210 -13.14 23.00 -13.71
CA MET A 210 -12.54 21.82 -14.32
C MET A 210 -11.99 22.11 -15.72
N HIS A 211 -12.75 22.82 -16.56
CA HIS A 211 -12.32 23.21 -17.90
C HIS A 211 -11.15 24.21 -17.87
N ASN A 212 -11.19 25.19 -16.97
CA ASN A 212 -10.12 26.17 -16.80
C ASN A 212 -8.81 25.49 -16.35
N LEU A 213 -8.88 24.62 -15.33
CA LEU A 213 -7.75 23.80 -14.86
C LEU A 213 -7.17 22.93 -15.98
N LYS A 214 -8.04 22.24 -16.73
CA LYS A 214 -7.62 21.39 -17.84
C LYS A 214 -6.94 22.22 -18.91
N GLY A 215 -7.52 23.35 -19.30
CA GLY A 215 -6.96 24.26 -20.30
C GLY A 215 -5.59 24.76 -19.90
N GLU A 216 -5.38 25.15 -18.64
CA GLU A 216 -4.08 25.56 -18.14
C GLU A 216 -3.02 24.45 -18.29
N ILE A 217 -3.33 23.23 -17.86
CA ILE A 217 -2.39 22.10 -17.96
C ILE A 217 -2.15 21.68 -19.42
N GLU A 218 -3.14 21.81 -20.31
CA GLU A 218 -2.95 21.56 -21.75
C GLU A 218 -2.00 22.58 -22.40
N HIS A 219 -1.95 23.82 -21.89
CA HIS A 219 -1.10 24.90 -22.39
C HIS A 219 0.22 25.06 -21.61
N TYR A 220 0.43 24.23 -20.59
CA TYR A 220 1.63 24.24 -19.78
C TYR A 220 2.89 24.09 -20.64
N MET A 221 3.86 24.97 -20.42
CA MET A 221 5.18 24.96 -21.04
C MET A 221 6.23 25.12 -19.94
N PRO A 222 7.12 24.13 -19.72
CA PRO A 222 8.06 24.17 -18.61
C PRO A 222 8.90 25.44 -18.64
N ILE A 223 9.07 26.07 -17.48
CA ILE A 223 9.87 27.30 -17.23
C ILE A 223 9.57 28.50 -18.15
N ARG A 224 8.50 28.47 -18.95
CA ARG A 224 8.19 29.49 -19.97
C ARG A 224 8.11 30.90 -19.39
N ASP A 225 7.51 31.03 -18.21
CA ASP A 225 7.31 32.33 -17.56
C ASP A 225 8.63 32.98 -17.10
N VAL A 226 9.71 32.20 -17.06
CA VAL A 226 11.03 32.64 -16.60
C VAL A 226 11.98 32.90 -17.77
N VAL A 227 12.09 31.95 -18.70
CA VAL A 227 13.07 32.03 -19.83
C VAL A 227 12.50 32.68 -21.10
N GLY A 228 11.21 33.03 -21.10
CA GLY A 228 10.54 33.62 -22.25
C GLY A 228 10.26 32.62 -23.39
N PRO A 229 9.68 33.09 -24.51
CA PRO A 229 9.14 32.21 -25.56
C PRO A 229 10.20 31.53 -26.45
N GLU A 230 11.45 32.00 -26.40
CA GLU A 230 12.53 31.55 -27.30
C GLU A 230 13.20 30.24 -26.82
N VAL A 231 13.19 30.01 -25.50
CA VAL A 231 13.73 28.79 -24.89
C VAL A 231 12.59 27.80 -24.67
N ARG A 232 12.56 26.72 -25.47
CA ARG A 232 11.57 25.64 -25.32
C ARG A 232 12.18 24.41 -24.68
N PHE A 233 11.90 24.22 -23.39
CA PHE A 233 12.17 22.95 -22.74
C PHE A 233 11.12 21.89 -23.17
N PRO A 234 11.51 20.70 -23.65
CA PRO A 234 10.56 19.81 -24.36
C PRO A 234 9.44 19.25 -23.48
N SER A 235 9.79 18.72 -22.31
CA SER A 235 8.81 18.10 -21.41
C SER A 235 9.41 17.77 -20.05
N VAL A 236 8.61 17.86 -18.99
CA VAL A 236 9.02 17.37 -17.67
C VAL A 236 8.68 15.89 -17.43
N ASN A 237 9.51 15.14 -16.70
CA ASN A 237 9.23 13.76 -16.29
C ASN A 237 8.89 13.72 -14.79
N ILE A 238 7.70 13.19 -14.46
CA ILE A 238 7.22 13.02 -13.08
C ILE A 238 7.25 11.53 -12.73
N LEU A 239 8.04 11.14 -11.73
CA LEU A 239 8.19 9.74 -11.32
C LEU A 239 7.18 9.34 -10.24
N PHE A 240 6.52 8.19 -10.42
CA PHE A 240 5.63 7.61 -9.43
C PHE A 240 6.33 6.51 -8.63
N ILE A 241 6.38 6.64 -7.30
CA ILE A 241 6.95 5.64 -6.40
C ILE A 241 5.89 5.23 -5.37
N GLY A 242 5.82 3.95 -5.01
CA GLY A 242 4.93 3.48 -3.94
C GLY A 242 4.70 1.98 -4.00
N PRO A 243 4.10 1.39 -2.95
CA PRO A 243 3.86 -0.05 -2.90
C PRO A 243 2.89 -0.53 -3.98
N VAL A 244 2.88 -1.84 -4.23
CA VAL A 244 1.85 -2.48 -5.06
C VAL A 244 0.47 -2.17 -4.48
N GLY A 245 -0.49 -1.80 -5.35
CA GLY A 245 -1.84 -1.46 -4.92
C GLY A 245 -2.05 -0.04 -4.37
N ALA A 246 -1.01 0.80 -4.27
CA ALA A 246 -1.10 2.19 -3.81
C ALA A 246 -1.81 3.16 -4.77
N GLY A 247 -2.19 2.70 -5.96
CA GLY A 247 -2.97 3.51 -6.93
C GLY A 247 -2.17 4.27 -7.99
N LYS A 248 -0.87 4.02 -8.16
CA LYS A 248 -0.02 4.65 -9.20
C LYS A 248 -0.61 4.57 -10.62
N SER A 249 -0.81 3.35 -11.12
CA SER A 249 -1.34 3.13 -12.47
C SER A 249 -2.82 3.55 -12.60
N SER A 250 -3.58 3.51 -11.50
CA SER A 250 -4.97 4.02 -11.46
C SER A 250 -5.00 5.55 -11.61
N PHE A 251 -4.06 6.26 -10.99
CA PHE A 251 -3.92 7.70 -11.19
C PHE A 251 -3.57 8.04 -12.63
N PHE A 252 -2.62 7.31 -13.23
CA PHE A 252 -2.30 7.48 -14.65
C PHE A 252 -3.53 7.32 -15.56
N ASN A 253 -4.35 6.29 -15.33
CA ASN A 253 -5.59 6.09 -16.07
C ASN A 253 -6.62 7.20 -15.81
N THR A 254 -6.68 7.71 -14.58
CA THR A 254 -7.52 8.85 -14.21
C THR A 254 -7.10 10.11 -14.98
N VAL A 255 -5.81 10.44 -14.98
CA VAL A 255 -5.25 11.55 -15.76
C VAL A 255 -5.61 11.42 -17.25
N ASN A 256 -5.33 10.27 -17.85
CA ASN A 256 -5.66 10.05 -19.26
C ASN A 256 -7.17 10.18 -19.54
N SER A 257 -8.02 9.74 -18.61
CA SER A 257 -9.46 9.84 -18.77
C SER A 257 -9.93 11.30 -18.79
N VAL A 258 -9.35 12.15 -17.93
CA VAL A 258 -9.61 13.60 -17.89
C VAL A 258 -9.21 14.27 -19.21
N PHE A 259 -7.99 14.01 -19.70
CA PHE A 259 -7.53 14.63 -20.95
C PHE A 259 -8.23 14.08 -22.19
N ARG A 260 -8.70 12.83 -22.18
CA ARG A 260 -9.46 12.24 -23.30
C ARG A 260 -10.96 12.53 -23.27
N GLY A 261 -11.50 13.01 -22.15
CA GLY A 261 -12.94 13.24 -21.95
C GLY A 261 -13.78 11.95 -21.86
N LYS A 262 -13.14 10.79 -21.66
CA LYS A 262 -13.80 9.49 -21.49
C LYS A 262 -12.95 8.56 -20.65
N VAL A 263 -13.57 7.65 -19.93
CA VAL A 263 -12.87 6.63 -19.13
C VAL A 263 -11.93 5.82 -20.06
N PHE A 264 -10.65 5.77 -19.70
CA PHE A 264 -9.60 5.18 -20.53
C PHE A 264 -8.57 4.44 -19.68
N ASN A 265 -8.42 3.13 -19.91
CA ASN A 265 -7.51 2.25 -19.17
C ASN A 265 -6.34 1.84 -20.06
N GLN A 266 -5.23 2.57 -19.97
CA GLN A 266 -4.01 2.30 -20.77
C GLN A 266 -2.94 1.58 -19.95
N ALA A 267 -2.69 2.02 -18.72
CA ALA A 267 -1.85 1.24 -17.81
C ALA A 267 -2.66 0.07 -17.27
N ARG A 268 -1.98 -1.06 -17.04
CA ARG A 268 -2.58 -2.23 -16.39
C ARG A 268 -2.87 -1.90 -14.93
N SER A 269 -4.02 -1.28 -14.68
CA SER A 269 -4.56 -1.06 -13.35
C SER A 269 -5.45 -2.23 -12.95
N GLY A 270 -5.15 -2.86 -11.82
CA GLY A 270 -5.92 -3.98 -11.29
C GLY A 270 -5.28 -4.51 -10.02
N ARG A 271 -6.06 -5.23 -9.21
CA ARG A 271 -5.54 -5.94 -8.03
C ARG A 271 -4.93 -7.27 -8.50
N ALA A 272 -3.64 -7.28 -8.84
CA ALA A 272 -2.89 -8.51 -9.08
C ALA A 272 -1.91 -8.80 -7.94
N LEU A 273 -1.58 -10.08 -7.77
CA LEU A 273 -0.71 -10.63 -6.72
C LEU A 273 0.75 -10.15 -6.83
N ASN A 274 1.21 -9.84 -8.04
CA ASN A 274 2.53 -9.27 -8.31
C ASN A 274 2.33 -7.89 -8.96
N SER A 275 3.34 -7.01 -8.90
CA SER A 275 3.30 -5.76 -9.66
C SER A 275 2.95 -6.02 -11.14
N LEU A 276 1.81 -5.50 -11.59
CA LEU A 276 1.38 -5.57 -12.99
C LEU A 276 2.32 -4.81 -13.92
N THR A 277 2.96 -3.77 -13.38
CA THR A 277 4.02 -3.00 -14.03
C THR A 277 5.34 -3.72 -13.78
N THR A 278 5.91 -4.35 -14.81
CA THR A 278 7.21 -5.04 -14.74
C THR A 278 8.36 -4.21 -15.32
N LYS A 279 8.06 -3.01 -15.82
CA LYS A 279 8.99 -2.15 -16.55
C LYS A 279 8.81 -0.70 -16.11
N PHE A 280 9.90 0.03 -15.99
CA PHE A 280 9.89 1.49 -15.97
C PHE A 280 9.31 2.00 -17.29
N SER A 281 8.27 2.83 -17.25
CA SER A 281 7.60 3.31 -18.46
C SER A 281 7.36 4.81 -18.38
N LYS A 282 7.75 5.55 -19.42
CA LYS A 282 7.52 7.00 -19.57
C LYS A 282 6.27 7.20 -20.43
N TYR A 283 5.14 7.56 -19.82
CA TYR A 283 3.89 7.73 -20.54
C TYR A 283 3.60 9.19 -20.90
N PRO A 284 3.53 9.55 -22.20
CA PRO A 284 3.03 10.85 -22.60
C PRO A 284 1.51 10.93 -22.39
N VAL A 285 1.03 12.06 -21.89
CA VAL A 285 -0.40 12.38 -21.88
C VAL A 285 -0.75 13.08 -23.19
N ILE A 286 -1.81 12.64 -23.84
CA ILE A 286 -2.22 13.15 -25.16
C ILE A 286 -3.45 14.04 -25.00
N SER A 287 -3.41 15.28 -25.50
CA SER A 287 -4.58 16.16 -25.52
C SER A 287 -5.67 15.60 -26.43
N SER A 288 -6.92 15.64 -25.97
CA SER A 288 -8.07 15.33 -26.83
C SER A 288 -8.24 16.32 -27.98
N ILE A 289 -7.81 17.56 -27.77
CA ILE A 289 -8.04 18.68 -28.68
C ILE A 289 -6.97 18.69 -29.77
N THR A 290 -5.69 18.81 -29.38
CA THR A 290 -4.58 18.95 -30.34
C THR A 290 -4.11 17.62 -30.90
N ARG A 291 -4.46 16.49 -30.27
CA ARG A 291 -3.93 15.15 -30.56
C ARG A 291 -2.41 15.03 -30.43
N GLN A 292 -1.76 16.01 -29.79
CA GLN A 292 -0.33 16.01 -29.51
C GLN A 292 -0.04 15.62 -28.06
N PRO A 293 1.17 15.10 -27.79
CA PRO A 293 1.67 14.96 -26.42
C PRO A 293 1.72 16.31 -25.70
N LEU A 294 1.33 16.32 -24.44
CA LEU A 294 1.54 17.46 -23.54
C LEU A 294 3.01 17.53 -23.13
N ASN A 295 3.44 18.70 -22.63
CA ASN A 295 4.83 18.96 -22.23
C ASN A 295 5.19 18.33 -20.86
N PHE A 296 4.60 17.19 -20.53
CA PHE A 296 4.97 16.39 -19.38
C PHE A 296 4.72 14.89 -19.63
N ARG A 297 5.45 14.06 -18.89
CA ARG A 297 5.36 12.59 -18.95
C ARG A 297 5.20 12.06 -17.54
N LEU A 298 4.32 11.07 -17.40
CA LEU A 298 4.10 10.35 -16.16
C LEU A 298 4.90 9.04 -16.22
N CYS A 299 5.85 8.91 -15.31
CA CYS A 299 6.80 7.82 -15.28
C CYS A 299 6.37 6.80 -14.20
N ASP A 300 5.81 5.66 -14.62
CA ASP A 300 5.36 4.61 -13.70
C ASP A 300 6.49 3.60 -13.45
N THR A 301 6.67 3.21 -12.19
CA THR A 301 7.61 2.15 -11.80
C THR A 301 6.86 0.89 -11.41
N ARG A 302 7.59 -0.24 -11.37
CA ARG A 302 7.14 -1.42 -10.63
C ARG A 302 6.77 -1.02 -9.21
N GLY A 303 5.65 -1.55 -8.69
CA GLY A 303 5.28 -1.31 -7.29
C GLY A 303 6.29 -1.96 -6.35
N LEU A 304 6.64 -1.26 -5.27
CA LEU A 304 7.52 -1.81 -4.22
C LEU A 304 6.79 -3.00 -3.56
N GLU A 305 7.42 -4.17 -3.56
CA GLU A 305 6.94 -5.37 -2.85
C GLU A 305 7.70 -5.48 -1.53
N SER A 306 7.06 -5.98 -0.46
CA SER A 306 7.71 -6.20 0.82
C SER A 306 8.91 -7.16 0.64
N GLY A 307 10.13 -6.68 0.92
CA GLY A 307 11.38 -7.42 0.72
C GLY A 307 12.09 -7.19 -0.63
N ASN A 308 11.49 -6.48 -1.59
CA ASN A 308 12.06 -6.15 -2.90
C ASN A 308 12.07 -4.62 -3.09
N LEU A 309 12.87 -3.94 -2.27
CA LEU A 309 12.99 -2.48 -2.26
C LEU A 309 13.97 -2.03 -3.35
N MET A 310 13.62 -0.97 -4.09
CA MET A 310 14.56 -0.29 -4.98
C MET A 310 15.78 0.16 -4.18
N THR A 311 16.98 -0.25 -4.58
CA THR A 311 18.22 0.19 -3.93
C THR A 311 18.43 1.68 -4.16
N LYS A 312 19.14 2.35 -3.23
CA LYS A 312 19.52 3.78 -3.35
C LYS A 312 20.27 4.06 -4.66
N GLU A 313 21.09 3.10 -5.11
CA GLU A 313 21.87 3.24 -6.33
C GLU A 313 21.01 3.13 -7.58
N ASN A 314 20.13 2.13 -7.65
CA ASN A 314 19.19 2.00 -8.77
C ASN A 314 18.23 3.21 -8.83
N LEU A 315 17.83 3.76 -7.68
CA LEU A 315 17.06 5.01 -7.64
C LEU A 315 17.85 6.18 -8.22
N ARG A 316 19.12 6.36 -7.85
CA ARG A 316 19.97 7.43 -8.40
C ARG A 316 20.07 7.34 -9.92
N ILE A 317 20.41 6.16 -10.43
CA ILE A 317 20.49 5.87 -11.88
C ILE A 317 19.17 6.24 -12.59
N LEU A 318 18.03 5.89 -11.99
CA LEU A 318 16.71 6.22 -12.52
C LEU A 318 16.43 7.72 -12.51
N LEU A 319 16.73 8.42 -11.42
CA LEU A 319 16.50 9.86 -11.26
C LEU A 319 17.37 10.69 -12.22
N GLU A 320 18.61 10.27 -12.45
CA GLU A 320 19.56 10.88 -13.40
C GLU A 320 19.18 10.63 -14.87
N GLY A 321 18.16 9.81 -15.15
CA GLY A 321 17.69 9.59 -16.51
C GLY A 321 18.51 8.59 -17.32
N HIS A 322 19.35 7.78 -16.65
CA HIS A 322 20.16 6.75 -17.31
C HIS A 322 19.34 5.57 -17.87
N LEU A 323 18.04 5.49 -17.54
CA LEU A 323 17.16 4.40 -17.98
C LEU A 323 16.25 4.82 -19.14
N PRO A 324 16.21 4.04 -20.24
CA PRO A 324 15.31 4.30 -21.36
C PRO A 324 13.86 3.94 -21.02
N ASP A 325 12.93 4.35 -21.88
CA ASP A 325 11.54 3.92 -21.78
C ASP A 325 11.41 2.38 -21.90
N LYS A 326 10.47 1.79 -21.14
CA LYS A 326 10.19 0.34 -21.06
C LYS A 326 11.35 -0.51 -20.54
N PHE A 327 12.25 0.07 -19.75
CA PHE A 327 13.36 -0.65 -19.15
C PHE A 327 12.86 -1.66 -18.09
N PRO A 328 13.28 -2.95 -18.13
CA PRO A 328 12.90 -3.94 -17.13
C PRO A 328 13.62 -3.65 -15.80
N LEU A 329 12.85 -3.37 -14.75
CA LEU A 329 13.39 -3.19 -13.40
C LEU A 329 13.32 -4.51 -12.64
N ASP A 330 14.47 -5.17 -12.47
CA ASP A 330 14.64 -6.28 -11.52
C ASP A 330 14.98 -5.69 -10.13
N PRO A 331 14.16 -5.92 -9.09
CA PRO A 331 14.43 -5.41 -7.74
C PRO A 331 15.76 -5.90 -7.14
N SER A 332 16.25 -7.05 -7.60
CA SER A 332 17.47 -7.70 -7.07
C SER A 332 18.71 -7.48 -7.93
N GLY A 333 18.54 -6.93 -9.14
CA GLY A 333 19.63 -6.69 -10.09
C GLY A 333 20.33 -5.37 -9.85
N SER A 334 21.66 -5.39 -9.80
CA SER A 334 22.47 -4.17 -9.90
C SER A 334 22.42 -3.64 -11.34
N ILE A 335 21.96 -2.41 -11.53
CA ILE A 335 22.07 -1.74 -12.83
C ILE A 335 23.45 -1.08 -12.92
N SER A 336 24.17 -1.32 -14.01
CA SER A 336 25.48 -0.71 -14.30
C SER A 336 25.53 -0.11 -15.69
N SER A 337 26.60 0.64 -15.98
CA SER A 337 26.85 1.24 -17.31
C SER A 337 26.95 0.23 -18.45
N ASP A 338 27.21 -1.05 -18.15
CA ASP A 338 27.32 -2.12 -19.14
C ASP A 338 25.97 -2.78 -19.44
N THR A 339 24.90 -2.36 -18.74
CA THR A 339 23.56 -2.92 -18.91
C THR A 339 23.00 -2.54 -20.29
N PRO A 340 22.47 -3.50 -21.08
CA PRO A 340 21.92 -3.18 -22.40
C PRO A 340 20.85 -2.09 -22.34
N GLY A 341 21.04 -1.03 -23.14
CA GLY A 341 20.14 0.12 -23.19
C GLY A 341 20.42 1.21 -22.16
N PHE A 342 21.42 1.07 -21.29
CA PHE A 342 21.85 2.12 -20.37
C PHE A 342 22.27 3.39 -21.15
N ILE A 343 21.69 4.53 -20.77
CA ILE A 343 22.00 5.82 -21.37
C ILE A 343 23.23 6.38 -20.66
N LYS A 344 24.42 6.32 -21.27
CA LYS A 344 25.67 6.72 -20.61
C LYS A 344 25.72 8.19 -20.20
N TYR A 345 25.16 9.07 -21.02
CA TYR A 345 25.17 10.52 -20.81
C TYR A 345 23.75 11.08 -21.02
N PRO A 346 22.89 11.03 -20.01
CA PRO A 346 21.52 11.52 -20.11
C PRO A 346 21.51 13.05 -20.23
N ASN A 347 20.54 13.58 -20.99
CA ASN A 347 20.31 15.01 -21.03
C ASN A 347 19.40 15.43 -19.86
N LEU A 348 19.32 16.73 -19.60
CA LEU A 348 18.40 17.27 -18.60
C LEU A 348 16.95 16.81 -18.84
N HIS A 349 16.46 16.80 -20.09
CA HIS A 349 15.11 16.31 -20.40
C HIS A 349 14.89 14.79 -20.24
N ASP A 350 15.96 14.01 -20.03
CA ASP A 350 15.88 12.58 -19.73
C ASP A 350 15.71 12.31 -18.23
N GLN A 351 16.13 13.26 -17.38
CA GLN A 351 16.08 13.21 -15.91
C GLN A 351 14.66 13.27 -15.37
N ILE A 352 14.49 12.86 -14.12
CA ILE A 352 13.26 13.05 -13.36
C ILE A 352 13.29 14.44 -12.72
N HIS A 353 12.23 15.23 -12.91
CA HIS A 353 12.16 16.60 -12.39
C HIS A 353 11.27 16.73 -11.14
N CYS A 354 10.42 15.73 -10.87
CA CYS A 354 9.60 15.68 -9.66
C CYS A 354 9.25 14.23 -9.32
N VAL A 355 9.16 13.90 -8.04
CA VAL A 355 8.76 12.58 -7.55
C VAL A 355 7.44 12.65 -6.79
N ALA A 356 6.53 11.72 -7.08
CA ALA A 356 5.24 11.53 -6.45
C ALA A 356 5.21 10.20 -5.70
N PHE A 357 5.15 10.26 -4.37
CA PHE A 357 4.96 9.10 -3.50
C PHE A 357 3.49 8.76 -3.34
N PHE A 358 3.10 7.54 -3.69
CA PHE A 358 1.74 7.06 -3.53
C PHE A 358 1.59 6.32 -2.22
N ILE A 359 0.71 6.82 -1.36
CA ILE A 359 0.37 6.22 -0.06
C ILE A 359 -1.12 5.94 -0.02
N ASP A 360 -1.48 4.74 0.43
CA ASP A 360 -2.87 4.32 0.62
C ASP A 360 -3.39 4.86 1.95
N ALA A 361 -4.45 5.67 1.92
CA ALA A 361 -5.05 6.26 3.12
C ALA A 361 -5.50 5.21 4.15
N THR A 362 -5.86 4.00 3.71
CA THR A 362 -6.29 2.91 4.61
C THR A 362 -5.15 2.32 5.45
N LEU A 363 -3.89 2.64 5.08
CA LEU A 363 -2.70 2.16 5.78
C LEU A 363 -2.09 3.24 6.69
N VAL A 364 -2.58 4.48 6.65
CA VAL A 364 -1.98 5.61 7.37
C VAL A 364 -1.94 5.38 8.88
N ASP A 365 -2.97 4.78 9.45
CA ASP A 365 -2.99 4.53 10.89
C ASP A 365 -1.99 3.46 11.32
N ALA A 366 -1.76 2.47 10.47
CA ALA A 366 -0.78 1.42 10.68
C ALA A 366 0.68 1.88 10.47
N MET A 367 0.91 3.04 9.82
CA MET A 367 2.26 3.51 9.50
C MET A 367 3.14 3.67 10.74
N SER A 368 2.56 4.09 11.88
CA SER A 368 3.31 4.39 13.10
C SER A 368 3.74 3.13 13.88
N ASP A 369 2.95 2.06 13.83
CA ASP A 369 3.10 0.92 14.76
C ASP A 369 3.63 -0.37 14.09
N LEU A 370 3.54 -0.52 12.76
CA LEU A 370 3.90 -1.79 12.09
C LEU A 370 4.67 -1.65 10.78
N ILE A 371 5.11 -0.45 10.42
CA ILE A 371 5.86 -0.22 9.18
C ILE A 371 7.18 0.56 9.32
N PRO A 372 8.05 0.27 10.33
CA PRO A 372 9.39 0.88 10.37
C PRO A 372 10.18 0.66 9.07
N GLU A 373 10.10 -0.52 8.44
CA GLU A 373 10.89 -0.81 7.23
C GLU A 373 10.47 0.01 6.01
N VAL A 374 9.17 0.15 5.72
CA VAL A 374 8.73 0.95 4.57
C VAL A 374 8.91 2.43 4.84
N LEU A 375 8.65 2.91 6.07
CA LEU A 375 8.93 4.30 6.45
C LEU A 375 10.42 4.61 6.37
N ASN A 376 11.28 3.73 6.88
CA ASN A 376 12.73 3.89 6.78
C ASN A 376 13.19 3.87 5.33
N ASN A 377 12.63 2.99 4.50
CA ASN A 377 12.91 2.99 3.07
C ASN A 377 12.48 4.30 2.41
N LEU A 378 11.24 4.76 2.62
CA LEU A 378 10.78 6.04 2.09
C LEU A 378 11.70 7.17 2.52
N ARG A 379 12.06 7.26 3.80
CA ARG A 379 13.03 8.25 4.32
C ARG A 379 14.39 8.12 3.67
N ASP A 380 14.84 6.91 3.39
CA ASP A 380 16.10 6.66 2.71
C ASP A 380 16.06 7.07 1.23
N LEU A 381 14.95 6.87 0.53
CA LEU A 381 14.73 7.42 -0.80
C LEU A 381 14.67 8.97 -0.73
N GLN A 382 13.97 9.54 0.25
CA GLN A 382 13.89 11.00 0.48
C GLN A 382 15.29 11.62 0.62
N LYS A 383 16.21 10.96 1.34
CA LYS A 383 17.61 11.44 1.44
C LYS A 383 18.31 11.52 0.07
N VAL A 384 18.08 10.56 -0.82
CA VAL A 384 18.66 10.56 -2.17
C VAL A 384 18.10 11.73 -2.97
N MET A 385 16.78 11.90 -3.00
CA MET A 385 16.15 13.00 -3.74
C MET A 385 16.53 14.37 -3.19
N ASN A 386 16.59 14.53 -1.86
CA ASN A 386 17.03 15.78 -1.23
C ASN A 386 18.47 16.13 -1.63
N THR A 387 19.37 15.13 -1.70
CA THR A 387 20.76 15.35 -2.15
C THR A 387 20.82 15.78 -3.63
N MET A 388 19.88 15.31 -4.44
CA MET A 388 19.76 15.68 -5.86
C MET A 388 18.88 16.91 -6.08
N GLU A 389 18.38 17.53 -5.01
CA GLU A 389 17.45 18.67 -5.03
C GLU A 389 16.17 18.42 -5.85
N ILE A 390 15.74 17.16 -5.97
CA ILE A 390 14.52 16.79 -6.69
C ILE A 390 13.31 16.94 -5.75
N PRO A 391 12.31 17.77 -6.10
CA PRO A 391 11.10 17.94 -5.31
C PRO A 391 10.30 16.65 -5.18
N GLN A 392 9.73 16.45 -3.99
CA GLN A 392 8.95 15.26 -3.65
C GLN A 392 7.60 15.63 -3.04
N LEU A 393 6.55 15.03 -3.57
CA LEU A 393 5.16 15.21 -3.15
C LEU A 393 4.57 13.84 -2.77
N VAL A 394 3.54 13.84 -1.94
CA VAL A 394 2.79 12.64 -1.59
C VAL A 394 1.39 12.72 -2.18
N LEU A 395 0.99 11.71 -2.94
CA LEU A 395 -0.37 11.49 -3.38
C LEU A 395 -1.01 10.46 -2.45
N LEU A 396 -1.90 10.94 -1.58
CA LEU A 396 -2.63 10.12 -0.62
C LEU A 396 -3.92 9.60 -1.27
N THR A 397 -3.90 8.35 -1.71
CA THR A 397 -4.98 7.72 -2.48
C THR A 397 -5.98 6.98 -1.59
N LYS A 398 -7.13 6.59 -2.15
CA LYS A 398 -8.19 5.81 -1.47
C LYS A 398 -8.77 6.48 -0.22
N VAL A 399 -8.75 7.82 -0.19
CA VAL A 399 -9.35 8.60 0.91
C VAL A 399 -10.85 8.35 1.08
N ASP A 400 -11.53 7.95 0.02
CA ASP A 400 -12.93 7.54 0.00
C ASP A 400 -13.18 6.21 0.74
N SER A 401 -12.14 5.38 0.92
CA SER A 401 -12.24 4.13 1.68
C SER A 401 -12.20 4.38 3.20
N VAL A 402 -11.60 5.49 3.64
CA VAL A 402 -11.52 5.87 5.07
C VAL A 402 -12.54 6.94 5.46
N CYS A 403 -13.06 7.72 4.51
CA CYS A 403 -14.04 8.77 4.77
C CYS A 403 -15.34 8.59 3.98
N LYS A 404 -16.44 8.34 4.70
CA LYS A 404 -17.79 8.20 4.10
C LYS A 404 -18.23 9.43 3.32
N HIS A 405 -17.96 10.63 3.82
CA HIS A 405 -18.36 11.88 3.17
C HIS A 405 -17.68 12.04 1.82
N VAL A 406 -16.40 11.64 1.69
CA VAL A 406 -15.65 11.67 0.43
C VAL A 406 -16.13 10.60 -0.54
N LYS A 407 -16.55 9.44 -0.02
CA LYS A 407 -17.18 8.39 -0.81
C LYS A 407 -18.48 8.84 -1.45
N GLU A 408 -19.28 9.61 -0.72
CA GLU A 408 -20.54 10.19 -1.21
C GLU A 408 -20.30 11.38 -2.13
N SER A 409 -19.41 12.30 -1.73
CA SER A 409 -19.02 13.46 -2.54
C SER A 409 -17.56 13.85 -2.31
N VAL A 410 -16.77 13.79 -3.39
CA VAL A 410 -15.35 14.18 -3.39
C VAL A 410 -15.14 15.63 -2.99
N SER A 411 -16.14 16.50 -3.18
CA SER A 411 -16.05 17.92 -2.80
C SER A 411 -15.87 18.14 -1.29
N SER A 412 -16.22 17.15 -0.46
CA SER A 412 -16.06 17.19 1.00
C SER A 412 -14.63 16.94 1.48
N ILE A 413 -13.69 16.59 0.58
CA ILE A 413 -12.34 16.13 0.93
C ILE A 413 -11.58 17.11 1.83
N PHE A 414 -11.70 18.41 1.59
CA PHE A 414 -11.01 19.46 2.36
C PHE A 414 -11.80 20.00 3.55
N SER A 415 -13.00 19.47 3.79
CA SER A 415 -13.79 19.73 5.01
C SER A 415 -13.82 18.51 5.93
N SER A 416 -13.23 17.38 5.51
CA SER A 416 -13.27 16.13 6.26
C SER A 416 -12.19 16.09 7.35
N PRO A 417 -12.56 15.91 8.64
CA PRO A 417 -11.60 15.72 9.73
C PRO A 417 -10.76 14.44 9.55
N MET A 418 -11.36 13.37 9.02
CA MET A 418 -10.64 12.12 8.76
C MET A 418 -9.53 12.32 7.71
N VAL A 419 -9.84 13.03 6.62
CA VAL A 419 -8.82 13.29 5.60
C VAL A 419 -7.74 14.24 6.12
N GLU A 420 -8.13 15.26 6.91
CA GLU A 420 -7.18 16.15 7.56
C GLU A 420 -6.20 15.37 8.47
N HIS A 421 -6.74 14.46 9.28
CA HIS A 421 -5.95 13.60 10.16
C HIS A 421 -4.95 12.76 9.37
N CYS A 422 -5.39 12.08 8.31
CA CYS A 422 -4.49 11.27 7.48
C CYS A 422 -3.38 12.12 6.84
N VAL A 423 -3.72 13.32 6.35
CA VAL A 423 -2.76 14.26 5.77
C VAL A 423 -1.71 14.68 6.82
N ASN A 424 -2.13 14.96 8.05
CA ASN A 424 -1.22 15.35 9.14
C ASN A 424 -0.27 14.23 9.49
N LYS A 425 -0.83 13.04 9.73
CA LYS A 425 -0.06 11.88 10.14
C LYS A 425 0.99 11.51 9.09
N VAL A 426 0.65 11.59 7.80
CA VAL A 426 1.62 11.37 6.73
C VAL A 426 2.68 12.48 6.67
N ALA A 427 2.28 13.74 6.78
CA ALA A 427 3.21 14.88 6.77
C ALA A 427 4.21 14.80 7.93
N GLU A 428 3.73 14.50 9.15
CA GLU A 428 4.55 14.34 10.35
C GLU A 428 5.50 13.13 10.23
N ASN A 429 5.00 11.97 9.79
CA ASN A 429 5.81 10.76 9.68
C ASN A 429 6.94 10.89 8.64
N LEU A 430 6.71 11.64 7.56
CA LEU A 430 7.69 11.84 6.48
C LEU A 430 8.50 13.14 6.61
N GLY A 431 8.21 13.96 7.62
CA GLY A 431 8.85 15.27 7.80
C GLY A 431 8.61 16.22 6.62
N LEU A 432 7.45 16.13 5.98
CA LEU A 432 7.10 16.95 4.82
C LEU A 432 6.15 18.08 5.20
N PRO A 433 6.21 19.23 4.53
CA PRO A 433 5.19 20.26 4.66
C PRO A 433 3.80 19.71 4.34
N ARG A 434 2.79 20.16 5.10
CA ARG A 434 1.40 19.72 4.96
C ARG A 434 0.85 19.94 3.53
N HIS A 435 1.31 20.98 2.85
CA HIS A 435 0.90 21.29 1.47
C HIS A 435 1.46 20.28 0.44
N SER A 436 2.54 19.57 0.77
CA SER A 436 3.16 18.55 -0.08
C SER A 436 2.43 17.20 -0.05
N VAL A 437 1.42 17.05 0.82
CA VAL A 437 0.55 15.87 0.90
C VAL A 437 -0.80 16.20 0.24
N LEU A 438 -1.07 15.53 -0.87
CA LEU A 438 -2.19 15.76 -1.77
C LEU A 438 -3.19 14.60 -1.66
N PRO A 439 -4.30 14.77 -0.91
CA PRO A 439 -5.33 13.74 -0.82
C PRO A 439 -6.12 13.66 -2.12
N MET A 440 -6.39 12.45 -2.59
CA MET A 440 -7.01 12.25 -3.90
C MET A 440 -7.78 10.94 -4.03
N LYS A 441 -8.77 10.95 -4.92
CA LYS A 441 -9.56 9.78 -5.33
C LYS A 441 -9.31 9.50 -6.81
N ASN A 442 -9.06 8.24 -7.16
CA ASN A 442 -8.94 7.79 -8.55
C ASN A 442 -10.30 7.33 -9.09
N LEU A 443 -10.46 7.30 -10.41
CA LEU A 443 -11.60 6.64 -11.04
C LEU A 443 -11.49 5.11 -10.87
N GLU A 444 -12.51 4.49 -10.28
CA GLU A 444 -12.55 3.03 -10.08
C GLU A 444 -13.85 2.42 -10.57
N ASN A 445 -15.00 2.98 -10.15
CA ASN A 445 -16.33 2.41 -10.40
C ASN A 445 -17.20 3.30 -11.30
N GLU A 446 -16.75 4.51 -11.59
CA GLU A 446 -17.52 5.51 -12.30
C GLU A 446 -17.60 5.18 -13.80
N GLY A 447 -18.83 5.00 -14.30
CA GLY A 447 -19.08 4.77 -15.74
C GLY A 447 -18.92 6.02 -16.62
N LYS A 448 -18.79 7.20 -16.01
CA LYS A 448 -18.56 8.50 -16.64
C LYS A 448 -17.49 9.26 -15.87
N LEU A 449 -16.88 10.25 -16.51
CA LEU A 449 -15.90 11.12 -15.86
C LEU A 449 -16.62 11.99 -14.82
N ASP A 450 -16.25 11.84 -13.55
CA ASP A 450 -16.75 12.68 -12.46
C ASP A 450 -15.98 14.01 -12.41
N THR A 451 -16.71 15.12 -12.42
CA THR A 451 -16.14 16.47 -12.46
C THR A 451 -15.29 16.78 -11.23
N ASN A 452 -15.68 16.33 -10.03
CA ASN A 452 -14.94 16.59 -8.81
C ASN A 452 -13.65 15.76 -8.75
N ILE A 453 -13.69 14.50 -9.19
CA ILE A 453 -12.48 13.68 -9.34
C ILE A 453 -11.53 14.31 -10.36
N ALA A 454 -12.06 14.83 -11.48
CA ALA A 454 -11.26 15.52 -12.49
C ALA A 454 -10.58 16.78 -11.93
N ILE A 455 -11.31 17.65 -11.23
CA ILE A 455 -10.77 18.85 -10.57
C ILE A 455 -9.63 18.47 -9.63
N LEU A 456 -9.84 17.46 -8.77
CA LEU A 456 -8.85 17.04 -7.79
C LEU A 456 -7.58 16.46 -8.43
N THR A 457 -7.76 15.71 -9.52
CA THR A 457 -6.65 15.17 -10.33
C THR A 457 -5.86 16.30 -10.99
N LEU A 458 -6.54 17.30 -11.56
CA LEU A 458 -5.91 18.45 -12.20
C LEU A 458 -5.17 19.33 -11.19
N LEU A 459 -5.74 19.59 -10.01
CA LEU A 459 -5.04 20.31 -8.94
C LEU A 459 -3.76 19.58 -8.48
N SER A 460 -3.82 18.25 -8.40
CA SER A 460 -2.65 17.43 -8.06
C SER A 460 -1.57 17.50 -9.14
N LEU A 461 -1.97 17.44 -10.41
CA LEU A 461 -1.06 17.60 -11.55
C LEU A 461 -0.44 18.99 -11.60
N ARG A 462 -1.22 20.06 -11.42
CA ARG A 462 -0.70 21.43 -11.36
C ARG A 462 0.40 21.53 -10.31
N THR A 463 0.16 21.05 -9.10
CA THR A 463 1.15 21.07 -8.01
C THR A 463 2.42 20.30 -8.39
N LEU A 464 2.30 19.14 -9.04
CA LEU A 464 3.44 18.35 -9.54
C LEU A 464 4.24 19.10 -10.61
N LEU A 465 3.57 19.79 -11.53
CA LEU A 465 4.20 20.56 -12.61
C LEU A 465 4.90 21.81 -12.08
N GLU A 466 4.27 22.53 -11.15
CA GLU A 466 4.88 23.68 -10.47
C GLU A 466 6.17 23.28 -9.72
N ASN A 467 6.18 22.11 -9.08
CA ASN A 467 7.37 21.59 -8.43
C ASN A 467 8.43 21.12 -9.45
N ALA A 468 8.03 20.54 -10.58
CA ALA A 468 8.97 20.23 -11.65
C ALA A 468 9.61 21.49 -12.25
N ASP A 469 8.86 22.59 -12.39
CA ASP A 469 9.40 23.89 -12.80
C ASP A 469 10.37 24.45 -11.76
N ALA A 470 10.11 24.29 -10.46
CA ALA A 470 11.04 24.72 -9.41
C ALA A 470 12.39 23.98 -9.49
N PHE A 471 12.38 22.68 -9.82
CA PHE A 471 13.61 21.94 -10.10
C PHE A 471 14.37 22.51 -11.31
N LEU A 472 13.66 22.73 -12.43
CA LEU A 472 14.27 23.29 -13.64
C LEU A 472 14.77 24.72 -13.42
N PHE A 473 14.10 25.50 -12.57
CA PHE A 473 14.51 26.85 -12.19
C PHE A 473 15.90 26.84 -11.53
N ASN A 474 16.17 25.87 -10.64
CA ASN A 474 17.49 25.71 -10.03
C ASN A 474 18.58 25.25 -11.03
N LYS A 475 18.17 24.87 -12.25
CA LYS A 475 19.03 24.41 -13.34
C LYS A 475 19.11 25.40 -14.49
N LEU A 476 18.61 26.63 -14.32
CA LEU A 476 18.54 27.62 -15.39
C LEU A 476 19.90 27.94 -16.02
N ASP A 477 20.94 28.11 -15.23
CA ASP A 477 22.29 28.39 -15.75
C ASP A 477 22.77 27.29 -16.71
N GLU A 478 22.54 26.02 -16.36
CA GLU A 478 22.87 24.86 -17.20
C GLU A 478 22.03 24.85 -18.50
N ILE A 479 20.77 25.28 -18.41
CA ILE A 479 19.85 25.39 -19.54
C ILE A 479 20.34 26.49 -20.49
N GLU A 480 20.54 27.72 -20.00
CA GLU A 480 20.96 28.87 -20.80
C GLU A 480 22.34 28.68 -21.46
N GLU A 481 23.32 28.08 -20.75
CA GLU A 481 24.63 27.79 -21.31
C GLU A 481 24.50 26.86 -22.54
N LYS A 482 23.60 25.86 -22.48
CA LYS A 482 23.36 24.95 -23.60
C LYS A 482 22.72 25.65 -24.79
N TYR A 483 21.75 26.55 -24.57
CA TYR A 483 21.12 27.31 -25.65
C TYR A 483 22.08 28.32 -26.30
N SER A 484 22.92 28.99 -25.50
CA SER A 484 23.91 29.94 -26.02
C SER A 484 24.99 29.28 -26.89
N LYS A 485 25.36 28.02 -26.59
CA LYS A 485 26.27 27.23 -27.42
C LYS A 485 25.63 26.85 -28.76
N VAL A 486 24.36 26.46 -28.78
CA VAL A 486 23.64 26.09 -30.01
C VAL A 486 23.51 27.28 -30.97
N GLN A 487 23.24 28.49 -30.47
CA GLN A 487 23.15 29.70 -31.29
C GLN A 487 24.49 30.19 -31.87
N LYS A 488 25.64 29.80 -31.27
CA LYS A 488 26.98 30.17 -31.76
C LYS A 488 27.57 29.19 -32.77
N SER A 489 26.95 28.01 -32.93
CA SER A 489 27.41 26.92 -33.80
C SER A 489 26.55 26.67 -35.04
N GLY A 490 25.48 27.45 -35.23
CA GLY A 490 24.71 27.55 -36.48
C GLY A 490 25.02 28.86 -37.18
#